data_AF-S8DV47-F1
#
_entry.id   AF-S8DV47-F1
#
_cell.length_a   1.000
_cell.length_b   1.000
_cell.length_c   1.000
_cell.angle_alpha   90.00
_cell.angle_beta   90.00
_cell.angle_gamma   90.00
#
_symmetry.space_group_name_H-M   'P 1'
#
loop_
_entity.id
_entity.type
_entity.pdbx_description
1 polymer ?
#
loop_
_entity_poly.entity_id
_entity_poly.type
_entity_poly.pdbx_seq_one_letter_code
_entity_poly.pdbx_strand_id
1 'polypeptide(L)' 'VPCKIRAKRGCATHPRSIAERVRRTKISERMRKLQELVPNMDKQTNTSDMLDFAVDYIKDLQRQVKTLSDDRAKCSCS' A
#
# COMPACT_ATOMS: atom_id res chain seq x y z
N VAL A 1 -35.45 32.49 -8.41
CA VAL A 1 -34.26 31.67 -8.75
C VAL A 1 -34.64 30.21 -8.57
N PRO A 2 -34.64 29.34 -9.60
CA PRO A 2 -35.04 27.96 -9.41
C PRO A 2 -34.01 27.27 -8.51
N CYS A 3 -34.47 26.68 -7.42
CA CYS A 3 -33.63 25.94 -6.48
C CYS A 3 -32.97 24.77 -7.21
N LYS A 4 -31.66 24.82 -7.47
CA LYS A 4 -30.91 23.69 -8.04
C LYS A 4 -30.92 22.55 -7.01
N ILE A 5 -31.66 21.49 -7.32
CA ILE A 5 -31.72 20.27 -6.51
C ILE A 5 -30.29 19.78 -6.25
N ARG A 6 -29.88 19.71 -4.98
CA ARG A 6 -28.57 19.21 -4.57
C ARG A 6 -28.40 17.78 -5.09
N ALA A 7 -27.33 17.49 -5.82
CA ALA A 7 -27.01 16.13 -6.26
C ALA A 7 -27.00 15.18 -5.05
N LYS A 8 -27.56 13.97 -5.21
CA LYS A 8 -27.60 12.95 -4.14
C LYS A 8 -26.19 12.74 -3.56
N ARG A 9 -26.11 12.57 -2.22
CA ARG A 9 -24.85 12.34 -1.50
C ARG A 9 -24.13 11.14 -2.16
N GLY A 10 -22.94 11.37 -2.70
CA GLY A 10 -22.16 10.34 -3.40
C GLY A 10 -22.22 10.36 -4.94
N CYS A 11 -23.08 11.17 -5.55
CA CYS A 11 -23.15 11.37 -7.00
C CYS A 11 -22.28 12.55 -7.41
N ALA A 12 -20.96 12.37 -7.39
CA ALA A 12 -20.07 13.36 -7.98
C ALA A 12 -20.22 13.27 -9.51
N THR A 13 -20.94 14.21 -10.11
CA THR A 13 -21.21 14.24 -11.56
C THR A 13 -20.10 14.92 -12.36
N HIS A 14 -19.17 15.60 -11.69
CA HIS A 14 -18.01 16.22 -12.34
C HIS A 14 -16.95 15.17 -12.70
N PRO A 15 -16.47 15.14 -13.96
CA PRO A 15 -15.45 14.18 -14.41
C PRO A 15 -14.20 14.15 -13.52
N ARG A 16 -13.75 15.32 -13.04
CA ARG A 16 -12.61 15.46 -12.11
C ARG A 16 -12.85 14.69 -10.81
N SER A 17 -14.03 14.80 -10.23
CA SER A 17 -14.37 14.14 -8.96
C SER A 17 -14.52 12.62 -9.12
N ILE A 18 -14.98 12.15 -10.28
CA ILE A 18 -15.02 10.72 -10.62
C ILE A 18 -13.59 10.17 -10.71
N ALA A 19 -12.72 10.85 -11.47
CA ALA A 19 -11.32 10.45 -11.61
C ALA A 19 -10.58 10.40 -10.26
N GLU A 20 -10.82 11.38 -9.39
CA GLU A 20 -10.25 11.41 -8.05
C GLU A 20 -10.72 10.24 -7.18
N ARG A 21 -12.02 9.90 -7.23
CA ARG A 21 -12.53 8.72 -6.51
C ARG A 21 -11.85 7.45 -6.96
N VAL A 22 -11.72 7.23 -8.28
CA VAL A 22 -11.06 6.05 -8.84
C VAL A 22 -9.61 5.97 -8.37
N ARG A 23 -8.88 7.10 -8.32
CA ARG A 23 -7.51 7.15 -7.78
C ARG A 23 -7.49 6.75 -6.30
N ARG A 24 -8.37 7.32 -5.48
CA ARG A 24 -8.45 6.98 -4.05
C ARG A 24 -8.78 5.52 -3.81
N THR A 25 -9.73 4.94 -4.55
CA THR A 25 -10.04 3.51 -4.46
C THR A 25 -8.81 2.65 -4.79
N LYS A 26 -8.10 2.96 -5.88
CA LYS A 26 -6.86 2.25 -6.24
C LYS A 26 -5.78 2.36 -5.16
N ILE A 27 -5.64 3.53 -4.53
CA ILE A 27 -4.70 3.72 -3.42
C ILE A 27 -5.13 2.83 -2.25
N SER A 28 -6.38 2.88 -1.80
CA SER A 28 -6.89 2.06 -0.70
C SER A 28 -6.74 0.56 -0.94
N GLU A 29 -6.96 0.08 -2.17
CA GLU A 29 -6.72 -1.32 -2.55
C GLU A 29 -5.25 -1.71 -2.41
N ARG A 30 -4.33 -0.85 -2.85
CA ARG A 30 -2.88 -1.09 -2.69
C ARG A 30 -2.46 -1.07 -1.22
N MET A 31 -3.05 -0.19 -0.41
CA MET A 31 -2.78 -0.14 1.02
C MET A 31 -3.23 -1.41 1.74
N ARG A 32 -4.41 -1.95 1.39
CA ARG A 32 -4.86 -3.26 1.94
C ARG A 32 -3.93 -4.40 1.56
N LYS A 33 -3.51 -4.47 0.29
CA LYS A 33 -2.53 -5.47 -0.14
C LYS A 33 -1.22 -5.36 0.61
N LEU A 34 -0.76 -4.14 0.89
CA LEU A 34 0.46 -3.94 1.67
C LEU A 34 0.31 -4.47 3.11
N GLN A 35 -0.84 -4.22 3.75
CA GLN A 35 -1.15 -4.74 5.08
C GLN A 35 -1.17 -6.27 5.15
N GLU A 36 -1.61 -6.94 4.09
CA GLU A 36 -1.62 -8.41 4.01
C GLU A 36 -0.21 -9.03 3.83
N LEU A 37 0.71 -8.28 3.23
CA LEU A 37 2.07 -8.76 2.91
C LEU A 37 3.08 -8.55 4.04
N VAL A 38 2.89 -7.50 4.84
CA VAL A 38 3.86 -7.11 5.87
C VAL A 38 3.35 -7.51 7.26
N PRO A 39 4.12 -8.28 8.04
CA PRO A 39 3.68 -8.74 9.35
C PRO A 39 3.49 -7.57 10.32
N ASN A 40 2.50 -7.66 11.22
CA ASN A 40 2.20 -6.67 12.25
C ASN A 40 1.80 -5.25 11.73
N MET A 41 1.46 -5.12 10.45
CA MET A 41 1.11 -3.82 9.87
C MET A 41 -0.25 -3.29 10.35
N ASP A 42 -1.10 -4.15 10.91
CA ASP A 42 -2.40 -3.84 11.53
C ASP A 42 -2.28 -2.97 12.79
N LYS A 43 -1.12 -2.98 13.44
CA LYS A 43 -0.85 -2.21 14.67
C LYS A 43 -0.50 -0.74 14.39
N GLN A 44 -0.18 -0.40 13.14
CA GLN A 44 0.20 0.96 12.78
C GLN A 44 -1.03 1.82 12.47
N THR A 45 -1.22 2.87 13.26
CA THR A 45 -2.38 3.77 13.14
C THR A 45 -2.16 4.90 12.13
N ASN A 46 -0.89 5.25 11.84
CA ASN A 46 -0.52 6.31 10.92
C ASN A 46 -0.04 5.73 9.57
N THR A 47 -0.55 6.31 8.48
CA THR A 47 -0.19 5.91 7.11
C THR A 47 1.30 6.17 6.80
N SER A 48 1.91 7.25 7.30
CA SER A 48 3.34 7.51 7.07
C SER A 48 4.19 6.39 7.64
N ASP A 49 3.98 6.10 8.91
CA ASP A 49 4.77 5.12 9.66
C ASP A 49 4.56 3.71 9.10
N MET A 50 3.35 3.42 8.60
CA MET A 50 3.05 2.14 7.94
C MET A 50 3.89 1.97 6.67
N LEU A 51 4.06 3.05 5.89
CA LEU A 51 4.89 3.02 4.69
C LEU A 51 6.38 2.96 5.02
N ASP A 52 6.84 3.66 6.05
CA ASP A 52 8.23 3.60 6.51
C ASP A 52 8.59 2.19 7.01
N PHE A 53 7.72 1.59 7.81
CA PHE A 53 7.88 0.21 8.27
C PHE A 53 7.91 -0.80 7.12
N ALA A 54 7.06 -0.60 6.10
CA ALA A 54 7.07 -1.43 4.89
C ALA A 54 8.43 -1.38 4.18
N VAL A 55 9.00 -0.17 4.06
CA VAL A 55 10.31 0.05 3.42
C VAL A 55 11.41 -0.67 4.20
N ASP A 56 11.41 -0.59 5.53
CA ASP A 56 12.42 -1.25 6.35
C ASP A 56 12.31 -2.78 6.29
N TYR A 57 11.08 -3.32 6.31
CA TYR A 57 10.86 -4.76 6.11
C TYR A 57 11.41 -5.25 4.76
N ILE A 58 11.22 -4.48 3.67
CA ILE A 58 11.79 -4.81 2.35
C ILE A 58 13.32 -4.83 2.39
N LYS A 59 13.96 -3.85 3.03
CA LYS A 59 15.43 -3.81 3.16
C LYS A 59 15.95 -5.03 3.92
N ASP A 60 15.26 -5.43 4.98
CA ASP A 60 15.67 -6.59 5.76
C ASP A 60 15.47 -7.90 5.00
N LEU A 61 14.39 -8.04 4.23
CA LEU A 61 14.22 -9.17 3.31
C LEU A 61 15.32 -9.22 2.25
N GLN A 62 15.70 -8.09 1.65
CA GLN A 62 16.79 -8.03 0.68
C GLN A 62 18.13 -8.46 1.29
N ARG A 63 18.41 -8.04 2.54
CA ARG A 63 19.60 -8.48 3.28
C ARG A 63 19.59 -9.99 3.52
N GLN A 64 18.47 -10.53 3.98
CA GLN A 64 18.33 -11.98 4.21
C GLN A 64 18.55 -12.78 2.92
N VAL A 65 17.95 -12.37 1.81
CA VAL A 65 18.14 -13.03 0.50
C VAL A 65 19.61 -12.97 0.07
N LYS A 66 20.28 -11.83 0.27
CA LYS A 66 21.71 -11.70 -0.04
C LYS A 66 22.55 -12.65 0.80
N THR A 67 22.36 -12.68 2.12
CA THR A 67 23.07 -13.59 3.02
C THR A 67 22.84 -15.04 2.64
N LEU A 68 21.58 -15.46 2.42
CA LEU A 68 21.25 -16.81 1.99
C LEU A 68 21.88 -17.17 0.64
N SER A 69 21.97 -16.22 -0.28
CA SER A 69 22.61 -16.43 -1.59
C SER A 69 24.12 -16.61 -1.44
N ASP A 70 24.77 -15.79 -0.61
CA ASP A 70 26.19 -15.88 -0.30
C ASP A 70 26.52 -17.20 0.42
N ASP A 71 25.69 -17.60 1.38
CA ASP A 71 25.84 -18.86 2.12
C ASP A 71 25.64 -20.07 1.21
N ARG A 72 24.66 -20.02 0.30
CA ARG A 72 24.47 -21.05 -0.73
C ARG A 72 25.66 -21.14 -1.68
N ALA A 73 26.26 -20.01 -2.06
CA ALA A 73 27.46 -19.98 -2.89
C ALA A 73 28.71 -20.53 -2.16
N LYS A 74 28.76 -20.37 -0.83
CA LYS A 74 29.83 -20.91 0.03
C LYS A 74 29.60 -22.37 0.45
N CYS A 75 28.37 -22.89 0.35
CA CYS A 75 28.05 -24.30 0.63
C CYS A 75 28.75 -25.18 -0.43
N SER A 76 29.92 -25.69 -0.09
CA SER A 76 30.58 -26.78 -0.81
C SER A 76 29.93 -28.10 -0.41
N CYS A 77 28.65 -28.24 -0.71
CA CYS A 77 27.86 -29.39 -0.32
C CYS A 77 27.90 -30.36 -1.51
N SER A 78 28.74 -31.40 -1.39
CA SER A 78 28.87 -32.52 -2.36
C SER A 78 27.70 -33.47 -2.28
#